data_AF-A0A2S5B8V6-F1
#
_entry.id   AF-A0A2S5B8V6-F1
#
_cell.length_a   1.000
_cell.length_b   1.000
_cell.length_c   1.000
_cell.angle_alpha   90.00
_cell.angle_beta   90.00
_cell.angle_gamma   90.00
#
_symmetry.space_group_name_H-M   'P 1'
#
loop_
_entity.id
_entity.type
_entity.pdbx_description
1 polymer ?
#
loop_
_entity_poly.entity_id
_entity_poly.type
_entity_poly.pdbx_seq_one_letter_code
_entity_poly.pdbx_strand_id
1 'polypeptide(L)'
;MGQSSSTVKITPQDRSILDLKLQRDKLKQYQRRVSPGRPVQRRDTKRGGPRSSCWTGPAVGGTAPCLTRSLFSQIEVVLAREREIAAEHLKAGNKSRALIALRQKKYQETLLSQTDAQLETLQKLVQSIEFSLVEKDVLYGLKEGSEVLKQLNKEMDLATVEKLMDDTREGIAYQEEVSAMLSSRMSAQDEEDVLAELAELQAEQAGVSLPEAPSHALPEVEQPTEAAPIESEAAQEAALPQRQRQAIAA
;
A
#
# COMPACT_ATOMS: atom_id res chain seq x y z
N MET A 1 -17.20 -31.34 -26.04
CA MET A 1 -16.67 -30.48 -24.96
C MET A 1 -15.38 -29.83 -25.47
N GLY A 2 -15.48 -28.73 -26.22
CA GLY A 2 -14.31 -28.03 -26.74
C GLY A 2 -13.85 -26.98 -25.72
N GLN A 3 -12.64 -27.13 -25.19
CA GLN A 3 -11.97 -26.08 -24.41
C GLN A 3 -11.67 -24.91 -25.37
N SER A 4 -12.54 -23.90 -25.38
CA SER A 4 -12.19 -22.59 -25.91
C SER A 4 -11.13 -22.01 -24.99
N SER A 5 -9.86 -22.12 -25.37
CA SER A 5 -8.78 -21.36 -24.74
C SER A 5 -9.19 -19.89 -24.77
N SER A 6 -9.54 -19.32 -23.61
CA SER A 6 -9.87 -17.90 -23.50
C SER A 6 -8.65 -17.12 -23.94
N THR A 7 -8.70 -16.50 -25.12
CA THR A 7 -7.63 -15.65 -25.63
C THR A 7 -7.39 -14.53 -24.61
N VAL A 8 -6.25 -14.56 -23.91
CA VAL A 8 -5.87 -13.53 -22.95
C VAL A 8 -5.76 -12.21 -23.72
N LYS A 9 -6.64 -11.26 -23.43
CA LYS A 9 -6.66 -9.96 -24.09
C LYS A 9 -5.55 -9.11 -23.50
N ILE A 10 -4.40 -9.08 -24.16
CA ILE A 10 -3.25 -8.24 -23.79
C ILE A 10 -3.72 -6.78 -23.81
N THR A 11 -3.71 -6.11 -22.66
CA THR A 11 -4.12 -4.72 -22.56
C THR A 11 -3.04 -3.79 -23.15
N PRO A 12 -3.39 -2.58 -23.63
CA PRO A 12 -2.37 -1.62 -24.07
C PRO A 12 -1.41 -1.22 -22.92
N GLN A 13 -1.87 -1.27 -21.67
CA GLN A 13 -1.04 -1.04 -20.48
C GLN A 13 -0.01 -2.15 -20.28
N ASP A 14 -0.37 -3.41 -20.53
CA ASP A 14 0.60 -4.53 -20.43
C ASP A 14 1.72 -4.40 -21.46
N ARG A 15 1.39 -3.90 -22.67
CA ARG A 15 2.37 -3.63 -23.73
C ARG A 15 3.35 -2.53 -23.31
N SER A 16 2.86 -1.43 -22.74
CA SER A 16 3.73 -0.34 -22.29
C SER A 16 4.61 -0.76 -21.11
N ILE A 17 4.09 -1.54 -20.16
CA ILE A 17 4.88 -2.13 -19.07
C ILE A 17 5.98 -3.04 -19.62
N LEU A 18 5.67 -3.89 -20.60
CA LEU A 18 6.64 -4.76 -21.25
C LEU A 18 7.74 -3.95 -21.93
N ASP A 19 7.39 -2.91 -22.69
CA ASP A 19 8.35 -2.05 -23.38
C ASP A 19 9.32 -1.37 -22.41
N LEU A 20 8.81 -0.80 -21.30
CA LEU A 20 9.63 -0.19 -20.26
C LEU A 20 10.54 -1.22 -19.56
N LYS A 21 10.04 -2.43 -19.29
CA LYS A 21 10.84 -3.52 -18.70
C LYS A 21 11.94 -3.97 -19.66
N LEU A 22 11.66 -4.07 -20.96
CA LEU A 22 12.65 -4.37 -21.98
C LEU A 22 13.74 -3.29 -22.07
N GLN A 23 13.36 -2.01 -22.02
CA GLN A 23 14.31 -0.90 -22.01
C GLN A 23 15.21 -0.94 -20.76
N ARG A 24 14.63 -1.18 -19.59
CA ARG A 24 15.37 -1.36 -18.34
C ARG A 24 16.38 -2.50 -18.44
N ASP A 25 15.99 -3.62 -19.03
CA ASP A 25 16.88 -4.78 -19.16
C ASP A 25 18.01 -4.53 -20.16
N LYS A 26 17.75 -3.77 -21.24
CA LYS A 26 18.80 -3.29 -22.16
C LYS A 26 19.82 -2.41 -21.43
N LEU A 27 19.38 -1.48 -20.58
CA LEU A 27 20.28 -0.63 -19.77
C LEU A 27 21.09 -1.46 -18.76
N LYS A 28 20.48 -2.44 -18.10
CA LYS A 28 21.20 -3.37 -17.22
C LYS A 28 22.25 -4.21 -17.96
N GLN A 29 21.95 -4.64 -19.19
CA GLN A 29 22.93 -5.32 -20.03
C GLN A 29 24.08 -4.40 -20.42
N TYR A 30 23.81 -3.12 -20.72
CA TYR A 30 24.85 -2.13 -20.98
C TYR A 30 25.77 -1.93 -19.77
N GLN A 31 25.22 -1.81 -18.55
CA GLN A 31 25.99 -1.68 -17.31
C GLN A 31 26.94 -2.87 -17.09
N ARG A 32 26.49 -4.10 -17.37
CA ARG A 32 27.35 -5.31 -17.32
C ARG A 32 28.47 -5.30 -18.36
N ARG A 33 28.26 -4.68 -19.53
CA ARG A 33 29.28 -4.55 -20.58
C ARG A 33 30.32 -3.48 -20.25
N VAL A 34 29.90 -2.39 -19.60
CA VAL A 34 30.78 -1.29 -19.18
C VAL A 34 31.64 -1.70 -17.97
N SER A 35 31.13 -2.60 -17.11
CA SER A 35 31.88 -3.19 -15.99
C SER A 35 32.20 -4.68 -16.25
N PRO A 36 33.10 -5.02 -17.19
CA PRO A 36 33.49 -6.40 -17.38
C PRO A 36 34.39 -6.81 -16.20
N GLY A 37 33.78 -7.45 -15.20
CA GLY A 37 34.50 -8.22 -14.20
C GLY A 37 35.23 -9.39 -14.86
N ARG A 38 36.38 -9.14 -15.49
CA ARG A 38 37.25 -10.21 -15.96
C ARG A 38 37.89 -10.84 -14.72
N PRO A 39 37.62 -12.11 -14.38
CA PRO A 39 38.42 -12.79 -13.38
C PRO A 39 39.86 -12.79 -13.88
N VAL A 40 40.77 -12.24 -13.08
CA VAL A 40 42.21 -12.39 -13.33
C VAL A 40 42.52 -13.87 -13.13
N GLN A 41 42.57 -14.62 -14.22
CA GLN A 41 43.35 -15.85 -14.26
C GLN A 41 44.81 -15.41 -14.13
N ARG A 42 45.36 -15.57 -12.93
CA ARG A 42 46.81 -15.50 -12.72
C ARG A 42 47.44 -16.51 -13.67
N ARG A 43 48.16 -16.01 -14.67
CA ARG A 43 49.09 -16.85 -15.43
C ARG A 43 50.20 -17.21 -14.45
N ASP A 44 50.11 -18.39 -13.87
CA ASP A 44 51.22 -19.00 -13.15
C ASP A 44 52.36 -19.20 -14.15
N THR A 45 53.32 -18.31 -14.09
CA THR A 45 54.59 -18.46 -14.77
C THR A 45 55.36 -19.57 -14.06
N LYS A 46 55.46 -20.72 -14.73
CA LYS A 46 56.47 -21.79 -14.58
C LYS A 46 57.73 -21.35 -13.78
N ARG A 47 57.93 -21.89 -12.58
CA ARG A 47 59.24 -22.33 -12.04
C ARG A 47 58.99 -23.29 -10.86
N GLY A 48 59.60 -24.46 -10.92
CA GLY A 48 59.29 -25.60 -10.05
C GLY A 48 59.98 -25.62 -8.70
N GLY A 49 59.56 -26.58 -7.86
CA GLY A 49 60.22 -27.00 -6.62
C GLY A 49 59.23 -27.25 -5.46
N PRO A 50 59.42 -28.26 -4.60
CA PRO A 50 58.32 -29.09 -4.10
C PRO A 50 57.96 -28.92 -2.60
N ARG A 51 56.79 -29.50 -2.26
CA ARG A 51 56.37 -30.02 -0.94
C ARG A 51 56.25 -29.05 0.24
N SER A 52 55.04 -28.96 0.78
CA SER A 52 54.67 -29.23 2.19
C SER A 52 53.33 -28.54 2.47
N SER A 53 52.22 -29.29 2.48
CA SER A 53 51.58 -29.76 3.72
C SER A 53 51.37 -28.66 4.75
N CYS A 54 50.19 -28.04 4.77
CA CYS A 54 49.59 -27.58 6.01
C CYS A 54 48.05 -27.70 5.99
N TRP A 55 47.60 -28.79 6.64
CA TRP A 55 46.45 -28.92 7.53
C TRP A 55 45.01 -28.98 6.99
N THR A 56 44.46 -30.15 7.28
CA THR A 56 43.08 -30.60 7.26
C THR A 56 42.26 -30.08 8.45
N GLY A 57 41.09 -29.49 8.13
CA GLY A 57 39.81 -29.60 8.87
C GLY A 57 39.50 -28.58 10.00
N PRO A 58 38.25 -28.51 10.50
CA PRO A 58 36.97 -29.01 9.96
C PRO A 58 35.86 -27.92 9.85
N ALA A 59 34.79 -28.29 9.16
CA ALA A 59 33.58 -27.52 8.95
C ALA A 59 32.81 -27.24 10.27
N VAL A 60 32.42 -25.97 10.48
CA VAL A 60 31.30 -25.59 11.35
C VAL A 60 30.50 -24.50 10.63
N GLY A 61 29.18 -24.67 10.68
CA GLY A 61 28.19 -24.01 9.85
C GLY A 61 28.25 -22.49 9.86
N GLY A 62 28.28 -21.94 8.65
CA GLY A 62 27.87 -20.59 8.34
C GLY A 62 27.19 -20.66 6.99
N THR A 63 25.86 -20.65 6.98
CA THR A 63 25.07 -20.43 5.77
C THR A 63 25.47 -19.07 5.22
N ALA A 64 26.42 -19.07 4.28
CA ALA A 64 26.87 -17.89 3.59
C ALA A 64 25.70 -17.29 2.79
N PRO A 65 25.29 -16.03 3.03
CA PRO A 65 24.41 -15.33 2.11
C PRO A 65 25.24 -14.90 0.90
N CYS A 66 25.50 -15.83 -0.03
CA CYS A 66 26.42 -15.60 -1.14
C CYS A 66 25.78 -15.08 -2.44
N LEU A 67 24.48 -14.75 -2.47
CA LEU A 67 23.81 -14.40 -3.74
C LEU A 67 23.24 -12.99 -3.85
N THR A 68 23.16 -12.21 -2.76
CA THR A 68 22.57 -10.85 -2.81
C THR A 68 23.58 -9.72 -2.83
N ARG A 69 24.89 -10.00 -2.74
CA ARG A 69 25.98 -8.99 -2.74
C ARG A 69 26.84 -9.00 -4.01
N SER A 70 26.29 -9.43 -5.14
CA SER A 70 27.07 -9.68 -6.38
C SER A 70 27.17 -8.46 -7.31
N LEU A 71 26.20 -7.53 -7.29
CA LEU A 71 26.14 -6.46 -8.30
C LEU A 71 26.82 -5.15 -7.88
N PHE A 72 26.62 -4.69 -6.64
CA PHE A 72 27.31 -3.48 -6.14
C PHE A 72 28.84 -3.66 -6.08
N SER A 73 29.30 -4.88 -5.83
CA SER A 73 30.73 -5.22 -5.73
C SER A 73 31.47 -5.17 -7.07
N GLN A 74 30.80 -5.37 -8.21
CA GLN A 74 31.47 -5.42 -9.52
C GLN A 74 31.92 -4.04 -10.01
N ILE A 75 31.15 -2.99 -9.72
CA ILE A 75 31.50 -1.61 -10.07
C ILE A 75 32.68 -1.12 -9.21
N GLU A 76 32.64 -1.38 -7.90
CA GLU A 76 33.73 -1.05 -6.99
C GLU A 76 35.04 -1.70 -7.41
N VAL A 77 35.00 -2.95 -7.89
CA VAL A 77 36.18 -3.69 -8.35
C VAL A 77 36.83 -3.03 -9.59
N VAL A 78 36.04 -2.58 -10.57
CA VAL A 78 36.59 -1.91 -11.77
C VAL A 78 37.18 -0.55 -11.41
N LEU A 79 36.48 0.24 -10.59
CA LEU A 79 36.97 1.55 -10.13
C LEU A 79 38.19 1.43 -9.23
N ALA A 80 38.26 0.41 -8.37
CA ALA A 80 39.45 0.12 -7.55
C ALA A 80 40.64 -0.20 -8.44
N ARG A 81 40.45 -1.02 -9.47
CA ARG A 81 41.52 -1.39 -10.41
C ARG A 81 42.08 -0.19 -11.17
N GLU A 82 41.24 0.72 -11.64
CA GLU A 82 41.72 1.94 -12.33
C GLU A 82 42.44 2.90 -11.37
N ARG A 83 42.05 2.93 -10.09
CA ARG A 83 42.77 3.65 -9.04
C ARG A 83 44.14 3.03 -8.75
N GLU A 84 44.23 1.71 -8.72
CA GLU A 84 45.49 0.97 -8.55
C GLU A 84 46.46 1.24 -9.71
N ILE A 85 46.00 1.16 -10.97
CA ILE A 85 46.80 1.47 -12.15
C ILE A 85 47.31 2.92 -12.12
N ALA A 86 46.47 3.87 -11.70
CA ALA A 86 46.88 5.26 -11.52
C ALA A 86 47.96 5.38 -10.43
N ALA A 87 47.81 4.69 -9.30
CA ALA A 87 48.78 4.68 -8.21
C ALA A 87 50.13 4.05 -8.63
N GLU A 88 50.11 2.98 -9.43
CA GLU A 88 51.31 2.37 -10.01
C GLU A 88 52.06 3.34 -10.93
N HIS A 89 51.34 4.07 -11.79
CA HIS A 89 51.95 5.07 -12.66
C HIS A 89 52.52 6.28 -11.90
N LEU A 90 51.93 6.65 -10.76
CA LEU A 90 52.51 7.66 -9.87
C LEU A 90 53.79 7.15 -9.19
N LYS A 91 53.81 5.90 -8.72
CA LYS A 91 55.02 5.26 -8.17
C LYS A 91 56.15 5.17 -9.20
N ALA A 92 55.81 4.94 -10.47
CA ALA A 92 56.76 4.93 -11.58
C ALA A 92 57.15 6.33 -12.10
N GLY A 93 56.67 7.42 -11.48
CA GLY A 93 56.97 8.81 -11.89
C GLY A 93 56.26 9.30 -13.16
N ASN A 94 55.39 8.48 -13.76
CA ASN A 94 54.72 8.77 -15.03
C ASN A 94 53.37 9.47 -14.82
N LYS A 95 53.41 10.78 -14.54
CA LYS A 95 52.22 11.60 -14.27
C LYS A 95 51.20 11.62 -15.42
N SER A 96 51.65 11.65 -16.67
CA SER A 96 50.78 11.70 -17.86
C SER A 96 49.89 10.46 -17.98
N ARG A 97 50.43 9.27 -17.71
CA ARG A 97 49.68 8.00 -17.73
C ARG A 97 48.71 7.89 -16.55
N ALA A 98 49.11 8.34 -15.37
CA ALA A 98 48.22 8.40 -14.21
C ALA A 98 47.00 9.30 -14.46
N LEU A 99 47.19 10.45 -15.11
CA LEU A 99 46.08 11.35 -15.47
C LEU A 99 45.09 10.71 -16.45
N ILE A 100 45.56 9.91 -17.41
CA ILE A 100 44.69 9.21 -18.36
C ILE A 100 43.84 8.15 -17.63
N ALA A 101 44.44 7.37 -16.73
CA ALA A 101 43.72 6.39 -15.92
C ALA A 101 42.64 7.04 -15.04
N LEU A 102 42.94 8.19 -14.41
CA LEU A 102 41.98 8.94 -13.60
C LEU A 102 40.85 9.56 -14.44
N ARG A 103 41.13 10.02 -15.67
CA ARG A 103 40.09 10.51 -16.59
C ARG A 103 39.17 9.39 -17.03
N GLN A 104 39.72 8.22 -17.36
CA GLN A 104 38.96 7.03 -17.71
C GLN A 104 38.03 6.63 -16.56
N LYS A 105 38.55 6.61 -15.33
CA LYS A 105 37.78 6.36 -14.12
C LYS A 105 36.61 7.32 -13.95
N LYS A 106 36.86 8.64 -14.04
CA LYS A 106 35.81 9.65 -13.92
C LYS A 106 34.75 9.50 -15.02
N TYR A 107 35.16 9.19 -16.25
CA TYR A 107 34.24 8.95 -17.36
C TYR A 107 33.33 7.75 -17.10
N GLN A 108 33.88 6.63 -16.60
CA GLN A 108 33.09 5.46 -16.22
C GLN A 108 32.12 5.77 -15.07
N GLU A 109 32.58 6.47 -14.03
CA GLU A 109 31.72 6.92 -12.92
C GLU A 109 30.55 7.77 -13.43
N THR A 110 30.79 8.70 -14.37
CA THR A 110 29.72 9.53 -14.95
C THR A 110 28.77 8.76 -15.86
N LEU A 111 29.25 7.80 -16.64
CA LEU A 111 28.38 6.98 -17.48
C LEU A 111 27.48 6.07 -16.64
N LEU A 112 28.03 5.51 -15.57
CA LEU A 112 27.28 4.66 -14.64
C LEU A 112 26.24 5.48 -13.90
N SER A 113 26.59 6.67 -13.38
CA SER A 113 25.61 7.53 -12.71
C SER A 113 24.47 7.98 -13.63
N GLN A 114 24.76 8.29 -14.89
CA GLN A 114 23.73 8.58 -15.89
C GLN A 114 22.84 7.37 -16.17
N THR A 115 23.42 6.17 -16.25
CA THR A 115 22.67 4.93 -16.48
C THR A 115 21.78 4.59 -15.29
N ASP A 116 22.28 4.75 -14.07
CA ASP A 116 21.51 4.50 -12.84
C ASP A 116 20.34 5.50 -12.72
N ALA A 117 20.55 6.78 -13.04
CA ALA A 117 19.48 7.76 -13.09
C ALA A 117 18.39 7.40 -14.13
N GLN A 118 18.79 6.87 -15.30
CA GLN A 118 17.84 6.38 -16.31
C GLN A 118 17.10 5.10 -15.86
N LEU A 119 17.76 4.24 -15.09
CA LEU A 119 17.10 3.07 -14.52
C LEU A 119 16.07 3.45 -13.46
N GLU A 120 16.36 4.45 -12.63
CA GLU A 120 15.43 4.99 -11.64
C GLU A 120 14.20 5.60 -12.29
N THR A 121 14.37 6.38 -13.37
CA THR A 121 13.22 6.97 -14.08
C THR A 121 12.34 5.89 -14.69
N LEU A 122 12.92 4.85 -15.32
CA LEU A 122 12.15 3.71 -15.83
C LEU A 122 11.41 2.93 -14.73
N GLN A 123 12.04 2.73 -13.57
CA GLN A 123 11.40 2.07 -12.43
C GLN A 123 10.22 2.88 -11.89
N LYS A 124 10.39 4.20 -11.73
CA LYS A 124 9.31 5.12 -11.31
C LYS A 124 8.12 5.06 -12.28
N LEU A 125 8.37 5.04 -13.58
CA LEU A 125 7.32 4.95 -14.60
C LEU A 125 6.57 3.61 -14.53
N VAL A 126 7.28 2.49 -14.37
CA VAL A 126 6.65 1.17 -14.21
C VAL A 126 5.80 1.14 -12.94
N GLN A 127 6.34 1.62 -11.82
CA GLN A 127 5.61 1.67 -10.55
C GLN A 127 4.37 2.56 -10.62
N SER A 128 4.44 3.71 -11.29
CA SER A 128 3.26 4.57 -11.46
C SER A 128 2.16 3.91 -12.30
N ILE A 129 2.53 3.18 -13.35
CA ILE A 129 1.54 2.49 -14.20
C ILE A 129 0.91 1.33 -13.41
N GLU A 130 1.73 0.55 -12.69
CA GLU A 130 1.25 -0.54 -11.83
C GLU A 130 0.31 -0.01 -10.73
N PHE A 131 0.62 1.14 -10.13
CA PHE A 131 -0.27 1.79 -9.16
C PHE A 131 -1.58 2.27 -9.79
N SER A 132 -1.54 2.91 -10.96
CA SER A 132 -2.76 3.35 -11.67
C SER A 132 -3.66 2.18 -12.08
N LEU A 133 -3.11 0.98 -12.31
CA LEU A 133 -3.90 -0.24 -12.54
C LEU A 133 -4.66 -0.65 -11.27
N VAL A 134 -3.98 -0.63 -10.11
CA VAL A 134 -4.63 -0.92 -8.82
C VAL A 134 -5.70 0.12 -8.50
N GLU A 135 -5.41 1.41 -8.72
CA GLU A 135 -6.36 2.49 -8.49
C GLU A 135 -7.63 2.32 -9.35
N LYS A 136 -7.45 1.96 -10.63
CA LYS A 136 -8.57 1.62 -11.52
C LYS A 136 -9.44 0.52 -10.92
N ASP A 137 -8.85 -0.57 -10.45
CA ASP A 137 -9.60 -1.72 -9.91
C ASP A 137 -10.35 -1.36 -8.61
N VAL A 138 -9.71 -0.58 -7.73
CA VAL A 138 -10.37 -0.05 -6.51
C VAL A 138 -11.56 0.83 -6.89
N LEU A 139 -11.42 1.71 -7.89
CA LEU A 139 -12.52 2.54 -8.37
C LEU A 139 -13.67 1.71 -8.96
N TYR A 140 -13.38 0.61 -9.67
CA TYR A 140 -14.42 -0.31 -10.13
C TYR A 140 -15.16 -0.97 -8.97
N GLY A 141 -14.44 -1.45 -7.96
CA GLY A 141 -15.05 -2.04 -6.77
C GLY A 141 -15.93 -1.05 -5.99
N LEU A 142 -15.48 0.21 -5.85
CA LEU A 142 -16.28 1.26 -5.21
C LEU A 142 -17.55 1.61 -6.01
N LYS A 143 -17.47 1.62 -7.35
CA LYS A 143 -18.63 1.86 -8.20
C LYS A 143 -19.66 0.76 -8.06
N GLU A 144 -19.24 -0.51 -8.16
CA GLU A 144 -20.13 -1.67 -8.01
C GLU A 144 -20.76 -1.69 -6.61
N GLY A 145 -19.97 -1.45 -5.55
CA GLY A 145 -20.49 -1.32 -4.19
C GLY A 145 -21.51 -0.19 -4.05
N SER A 146 -21.27 0.98 -4.68
CA SER A 146 -22.23 2.10 -4.67
C SER A 146 -23.51 1.79 -5.43
N GLU A 147 -23.43 1.06 -6.54
CA GLU A 147 -24.61 0.61 -7.30
C GLU A 147 -25.47 -0.36 -6.49
N VAL A 148 -24.83 -1.34 -5.83
CA VAL A 148 -25.51 -2.28 -4.93
C VAL A 148 -26.18 -1.54 -3.76
N LEU A 149 -25.48 -0.57 -3.14
CA LEU A 149 -26.06 0.24 -2.06
C LEU A 149 -27.23 1.09 -2.53
N LYS A 150 -27.17 1.66 -3.74
CA LYS A 150 -28.31 2.40 -4.33
C LYS A 150 -29.49 1.48 -4.58
N GLN A 151 -29.25 0.26 -5.04
CA GLN A 151 -30.32 -0.71 -5.25
C GLN A 151 -30.96 -1.12 -3.92
N LEU A 152 -30.15 -1.42 -2.90
CA LEU A 152 -30.64 -1.78 -1.56
C LEU A 152 -31.43 -0.63 -0.93
N ASN A 153 -30.91 0.60 -1.03
CA ASN A 153 -31.60 1.79 -0.52
C ASN A 153 -32.89 2.09 -1.31
N LYS A 154 -32.97 1.69 -2.58
CA LYS A 154 -34.20 1.81 -3.38
C LYS A 154 -35.23 0.76 -3.01
N GLU A 155 -34.81 -0.45 -2.62
CA GLU A 155 -35.71 -1.47 -2.08
C GLU A 155 -36.20 -1.07 -0.67
N MET A 156 -35.34 -0.40 0.11
CA MET A 156 -35.66 0.26 1.37
C MET A 156 -36.14 1.71 1.15
N ASP A 157 -37.04 1.92 0.19
CA ASP A 157 -37.58 3.24 -0.13
C ASP A 157 -38.45 3.80 1.02
N LEU A 158 -38.57 5.13 1.09
CA LEU A 158 -39.41 5.82 2.09
C LEU A 158 -40.86 5.32 2.07
N ALA A 159 -41.37 4.91 0.91
CA ALA A 159 -42.72 4.35 0.77
C ALA A 159 -42.90 3.01 1.50
N THR A 160 -41.84 2.20 1.61
CA THR A 160 -41.89 0.94 2.38
C THR A 160 -41.85 1.23 3.87
N VAL A 161 -41.06 2.23 4.28
CA VAL A 161 -40.98 2.68 5.68
C VAL A 161 -42.30 3.32 6.13
N GLU A 162 -42.92 4.14 5.29
CA GLU A 162 -44.22 4.78 5.56
C GLU A 162 -45.33 3.73 5.73
N LYS A 163 -45.40 2.73 4.84
CA LYS A 163 -46.32 1.59 4.99
C LYS A 163 -46.10 0.81 6.28
N LEU A 164 -44.85 0.55 6.66
CA LEU A 164 -44.56 -0.15 7.91
C LEU A 164 -45.02 0.67 9.14
N MET A 165 -44.87 1.99 9.10
CA MET A 165 -45.36 2.87 10.18
C MET A 165 -46.89 2.91 10.22
N ASP A 166 -47.56 2.92 9.07
CA ASP A 166 -49.03 2.88 9.00
C ASP A 166 -49.57 1.53 9.45
N ASP A 167 -48.98 0.40 9.01
CA ASP A 167 -49.31 -0.95 9.50
C ASP A 167 -49.10 -1.06 11.03
N THR A 168 -48.08 -0.40 11.57
CA THR A 168 -47.82 -0.36 13.02
C THR A 168 -48.87 0.49 13.74
N ARG A 169 -49.30 1.61 13.17
CA ARG A 169 -50.39 2.44 13.73
C ARG A 169 -51.72 1.68 13.73
N GLU A 170 -52.03 0.97 12.65
CA GLU A 170 -53.22 0.11 12.56
C GLU A 170 -53.13 -1.04 13.57
N GLY A 171 -51.96 -1.66 13.73
CA GLY A 171 -51.72 -2.69 14.73
C GLY A 171 -51.90 -2.19 16.17
N ILE A 172 -51.41 -0.98 16.48
CA ILE A 172 -51.62 -0.33 17.78
C ILE A 172 -53.10 -0.05 18.01
N ALA A 173 -53.80 0.50 17.03
CA ALA A 173 -55.24 0.77 17.13
C ALA A 173 -56.03 -0.53 17.38
N TYR A 174 -55.70 -1.62 16.68
CA TYR A 174 -56.32 -2.93 16.92
C TYR A 174 -56.00 -3.46 18.33
N GLN A 175 -54.75 -3.33 18.79
CA GLN A 175 -54.37 -3.69 20.16
C GLN A 175 -55.14 -2.87 21.21
N GLU A 176 -55.37 -1.58 20.96
CA GLU A 176 -56.16 -0.71 21.83
C GLU A 176 -57.65 -1.06 21.83
N GLU A 177 -58.21 -1.44 20.68
CA GLU A 177 -59.59 -1.95 20.61
C GLU A 177 -59.73 -3.27 21.38
N VAL A 178 -58.78 -4.19 21.21
CA VAL A 178 -58.76 -5.46 21.94
C VAL A 178 -58.54 -5.22 23.43
N SER A 179 -57.63 -4.32 23.82
CA SER A 179 -57.36 -4.01 25.22
C SER A 179 -58.57 -3.33 25.87
N ALA A 180 -59.27 -2.44 25.15
CA ALA A 180 -60.51 -1.83 25.61
C ALA A 180 -61.64 -2.85 25.77
N MET A 181 -61.79 -3.80 24.83
CA MET A 181 -62.76 -4.88 24.95
C MET A 181 -62.45 -5.80 26.15
N LEU A 182 -61.18 -6.14 26.35
CA LEU A 182 -60.74 -6.96 27.49
C LEU A 182 -60.96 -6.22 28.82
N SER A 183 -60.51 -4.97 28.94
CA SER A 183 -60.71 -4.15 30.15
C SER A 183 -62.20 -3.93 30.46
N SER A 184 -63.06 -3.76 29.44
CA SER A 184 -64.51 -3.64 29.65
C SER A 184 -65.18 -4.91 30.22
N ARG A 185 -64.54 -6.08 30.07
CA ARG A 185 -65.08 -7.37 30.52
C ARG A 185 -64.46 -7.85 31.84
N MET A 186 -63.35 -7.27 32.28
CA MET A 186 -62.68 -7.63 33.53
C MET A 186 -63.25 -6.84 34.70
N SER A 187 -63.42 -7.49 35.86
CA SER A 187 -63.77 -6.81 37.10
C SER A 187 -62.52 -6.26 37.79
N ALA A 188 -62.66 -5.26 38.66
CA ALA A 188 -61.52 -4.69 39.39
C ALA A 188 -60.74 -5.74 40.22
N GLN A 189 -61.41 -6.79 40.67
CA GLN A 189 -60.77 -7.90 41.40
C GLN A 189 -59.92 -8.77 40.47
N ASP A 190 -60.42 -9.05 39.25
CA ASP A 190 -59.67 -9.82 38.25
C ASP A 190 -58.43 -9.04 37.77
N GLU A 191 -58.52 -7.72 37.65
CA GLU A 191 -57.38 -6.85 37.31
C GLU A 191 -56.31 -6.85 38.42
N GLU A 192 -56.70 -6.85 39.70
CA GLU A 192 -55.78 -6.95 40.84
C GLU A 192 -55.06 -8.31 40.90
N ASP A 193 -55.78 -9.41 40.65
CA ASP A 193 -55.21 -10.76 40.62
C ASP A 193 -54.18 -10.90 39.47
N VAL A 194 -54.50 -10.38 38.27
CA VAL A 194 -53.58 -10.37 37.12
C VAL A 194 -52.33 -9.52 37.40
N LEU A 195 -52.47 -8.37 38.06
CA LEU A 195 -51.32 -7.53 38.42
C LEU A 195 -50.41 -8.23 39.45
N ALA A 196 -50.98 -9.00 40.38
CA ALA A 196 -50.20 -9.80 41.32
C ALA A 196 -49.43 -10.93 40.60
N GLU A 197 -50.07 -11.66 39.70
CA GLU A 197 -49.40 -12.69 38.87
C GLU A 197 -48.29 -12.09 37.99
N LEU A 198 -48.52 -10.91 37.40
CA LEU A 198 -47.52 -10.20 36.60
C LEU A 198 -46.33 -9.75 37.46
N ALA A 199 -46.58 -9.27 38.68
CA ALA A 199 -45.52 -8.88 39.61
C ALA A 199 -44.69 -10.10 40.07
N GLU A 200 -45.32 -11.26 40.29
CA GLU A 200 -44.62 -12.52 40.58
C GLU A 200 -43.74 -12.95 39.40
N LEU A 201 -44.27 -12.94 38.17
CA LEU A 201 -43.50 -13.26 36.97
C LEU A 201 -42.37 -12.25 36.70
N GLN A 202 -42.58 -10.97 36.97
CA GLN A 202 -41.53 -9.95 36.88
C GLN A 202 -40.44 -10.16 37.93
N ALA A 203 -40.78 -10.60 39.15
CA ALA A 203 -39.80 -10.94 40.18
C ALA A 203 -39.02 -12.22 39.83
N GLU A 204 -39.67 -13.22 39.24
CA GLU A 204 -39.02 -14.43 38.71
C GLU A 204 -38.09 -14.11 37.52
N GLN A 205 -38.52 -13.27 36.58
CA GLN A 205 -37.68 -12.82 35.45
C GLN A 205 -36.56 -11.87 35.89
N ALA A 206 -36.77 -11.01 36.88
CA ALA A 206 -35.72 -10.18 37.46
C ALA A 206 -34.65 -11.00 38.20
N GLY A 207 -34.98 -12.23 38.62
CA GLY A 207 -34.03 -13.21 39.16
C GLY A 207 -33.15 -13.89 38.10
N VAL A 208 -33.50 -13.80 36.81
CA VAL A 208 -32.65 -14.24 35.71
C VAL A 208 -31.73 -13.09 35.33
N SER A 209 -30.50 -13.16 35.83
CA SER A 209 -29.41 -12.26 35.44
C SER A 209 -29.18 -12.37 33.93
N LEU A 210 -29.72 -11.40 33.18
CA LEU A 210 -29.27 -11.16 31.82
C LEU A 210 -27.75 -10.95 31.88
N PRO A 211 -26.96 -11.62 31.02
CA PRO A 211 -25.54 -11.34 30.94
C PRO A 211 -25.36 -9.85 30.62
N GLU A 212 -24.49 -9.19 31.38
CA GLU A 212 -24.15 -7.79 31.24
C GLU A 212 -23.82 -7.52 29.76
N ALA A 213 -24.62 -6.67 29.12
CA ALA A 213 -24.40 -6.32 27.72
C ALA A 213 -22.94 -5.88 27.57
N PRO A 214 -22.17 -6.43 26.62
CA PRO A 214 -20.75 -6.15 26.52
C PRO A 214 -20.55 -4.63 26.41
N SER A 215 -19.99 -4.04 27.47
CA SER A 215 -19.68 -2.62 27.61
C SER A 215 -18.46 -2.21 26.77
N HIS A 216 -18.16 -2.94 25.69
CA HIS A 216 -17.12 -2.52 24.78
C HIS A 216 -17.55 -1.19 24.19
N ALA A 217 -16.90 -0.11 24.67
CA ALA A 217 -17.06 1.22 24.14
C ALA A 217 -17.04 1.11 22.61
N LEU A 218 -18.16 1.45 21.99
CA LEU A 218 -18.20 1.66 20.55
C LEU A 218 -17.14 2.74 20.26
N PRO A 219 -16.34 2.60 19.18
CA PRO A 219 -15.38 3.62 18.82
C PRO A 219 -16.11 4.97 18.77
N GLU A 220 -15.62 5.90 19.59
CA GLU A 220 -16.14 7.24 19.74
C GLU A 220 -16.03 7.90 18.36
N VAL A 221 -17.15 7.92 17.63
CA VAL A 221 -17.27 8.76 16.45
C VAL A 221 -17.20 10.17 16.98
N GLU A 222 -16.04 10.82 16.81
CA GLU A 222 -15.84 12.23 17.09
C GLU A 222 -16.91 13.02 16.33
N GLN A 223 -18.00 13.34 17.03
CA GLN A 223 -18.92 14.36 16.58
C GLN A 223 -18.15 15.68 16.67
N PRO A 224 -18.09 16.49 15.60
CA PRO A 224 -17.43 17.78 15.62
C PRO A 224 -18.06 18.64 16.72
N THR A 225 -17.28 18.95 17.76
CA THR A 225 -17.67 19.89 18.81
C THR A 225 -17.97 21.25 18.20
N GLU A 226 -19.24 21.63 18.30
CA GLU A 226 -19.72 22.97 18.06
C GLU A 226 -19.22 23.92 19.16
N ALA A 227 -18.74 25.09 18.72
CA ALA A 227 -18.58 26.34 19.47
C ALA A 227 -17.64 26.37 20.69
N ALA A 228 -16.36 26.67 20.44
CA ALA A 228 -15.55 27.44 21.38
C ALA A 228 -15.92 28.93 21.30
N PRO A 229 -16.04 29.66 22.44
CA PRO A 229 -16.38 31.08 22.48
C PRO A 229 -15.37 31.97 21.76
N ILE A 230 -15.87 32.82 20.86
CA ILE A 230 -15.11 33.90 20.23
C ILE A 230 -15.31 35.16 21.07
N GLU A 231 -14.27 35.58 21.80
CA GLU A 231 -14.12 36.98 22.19
C GLU A 231 -12.79 37.54 21.68
N SER A 232 -12.93 38.68 21.00
CA SER A 232 -11.94 39.68 20.61
C SER A 232 -10.79 39.26 19.69
N GLU A 233 -10.86 39.71 18.43
CA GLU A 233 -9.90 40.69 17.88
C GLU A 233 -10.35 41.16 16.50
N ALA A 234 -11.17 42.21 16.50
CA ALA A 234 -11.30 43.11 15.36
C ALA A 234 -10.04 43.99 15.29
N ALA A 235 -8.98 43.52 14.64
CA ALA A 235 -7.88 44.35 14.13
C ALA A 235 -6.88 43.50 13.32
N GLN A 236 -7.08 43.39 11.99
CA GLN A 236 -6.02 43.40 10.97
C GLN A 236 -6.62 43.07 9.59
N GLU A 237 -7.48 43.95 9.12
CA GLU A 237 -7.71 44.15 7.70
C GLU A 237 -6.53 44.95 7.14
N ALA A 238 -5.47 44.26 6.66
CA ALA A 238 -4.49 44.80 5.71
C ALA A 238 -3.42 43.75 5.36
N ALA A 239 -3.55 43.09 4.20
CA ALA A 239 -2.46 42.73 3.25
C ALA A 239 -2.78 41.46 2.44
N LEU A 240 -3.48 41.61 1.32
CA LEU A 240 -3.48 40.62 0.23
C LEU A 240 -2.40 41.00 -0.80
N PRO A 241 -1.41 40.14 -1.11
CA PRO A 241 -0.66 40.29 -2.34
C PRO A 241 -1.45 39.60 -3.47
N GLN A 242 -2.11 40.41 -4.30
CA GLN A 242 -2.52 40.00 -5.64
C GLN A 242 -1.26 39.65 -6.43
N ARG A 243 -1.03 38.37 -6.71
CA ARG A 243 -0.11 37.97 -7.79
C ARG A 243 -0.75 36.93 -8.70
N GLN A 244 -1.07 37.44 -9.89
CA GLN A 244 -0.85 36.80 -11.19
C GLN A 244 -1.85 35.72 -11.59
N ARG A 245 -3.01 36.18 -12.06
CA ARG A 245 -3.67 35.57 -13.24
C ARG A 245 -3.68 36.58 -14.40
N GLN A 246 -2.57 36.60 -15.12
CA GLN A 246 -2.42 37.03 -16.51
C GLN A 246 -1.28 36.14 -17.05
N ALA A 247 -1.28 35.50 -18.21
CA ALA A 247 -2.22 35.38 -19.31
C ALA A 247 -1.75 34.17 -20.15
N ILE A 248 -2.66 33.38 -20.69
CA ILE A 248 -2.46 32.51 -21.87
C ILE A 248 -3.80 32.61 -22.62
N ALA A 249 -3.95 33.57 -23.54
CA ALA A 249 -3.67 33.42 -24.97
C ALA A 249 -4.57 32.38 -25.65
N ALA A 250 -5.72 32.84 -26.17
CA ALA A 250 -6.40 32.38 -27.38
C ALA A 250 -7.44 33.44 -27.78
#